data_AF-A0A7S1UPM4-F1
#
_entry.id   AF-A0A7S1UPM4-F1
#
_cell.length_a   1.000
_cell.length_b   1.000
_cell.length_c   1.000
_cell.angle_alpha   90.00
_cell.angle_beta   90.00
_cell.angle_gamma   90.00
#
_symmetry.space_group_name_H-M   'P 1'
#
loop_
_entity.id
_entity.type
_entity.pdbx_description
1 polymer ?
#
loop_
_entity_poly.entity_id
_entity_poly.type
_entity_poly.pdbx_seq_one_letter_code
_entity_poly.pdbx_strand_id
1 'polypeptide(L)'
;MDIPPAEVQRLTGFANLFLLLSFVLIVCNGSVDLLSATVSCLTWLEEWLLYFEWTWGRTNARFHDLVAKYKIGDPAIRNIIRQKRNIILKARSMWPFYATYEEDEKLRHSSWNVRYWGERIVFWDDTDIGMLKPSDAGLNRRTYSSYYGGNVAKGGVFIQLCGWLGVWELWMGAVSDTYYIMKSGILGSQKDFALLDLSSDVPFTNILDKGYRCSVAAWRLGQFVLQPSFAKSDQQFTTNHLLSSAAIATDRGQCL
;
A
#
# COMPACT_ATOMS: atom_id res chain seq x y z
N MET A 1 29.86 12.72 -3.58
CA MET A 1 29.79 11.28 -3.31
C MET A 1 29.20 10.63 -4.55
N ASP A 2 30.03 9.93 -5.34
CA ASP A 2 29.53 9.15 -6.47
C ASP A 2 29.31 7.72 -5.99
N ILE A 3 28.09 7.42 -5.53
CA ILE A 3 27.68 6.06 -5.20
C ILE A 3 27.18 5.42 -6.49
N PRO A 4 27.77 4.30 -6.95
CA PRO A 4 27.33 3.63 -8.17
C PRO A 4 25.83 3.23 -8.08
N PRO A 5 25.05 3.33 -9.18
CA PRO A 5 23.63 2.96 -9.17
C PRO A 5 23.37 1.54 -8.63
N ALA A 6 24.22 0.58 -9.00
CA ALA A 6 24.12 -0.80 -8.52
C ALA A 6 24.25 -0.89 -6.99
N GLU A 7 25.10 -0.06 -6.38
CA GLU A 7 25.27 -0.02 -4.93
C GLU A 7 24.05 0.64 -4.25
N VAL A 8 23.50 1.71 -4.83
CA VAL A 8 22.25 2.31 -4.33
C VAL A 8 21.11 1.30 -4.35
N GLN A 9 20.94 0.58 -5.46
CA GLN A 9 19.90 -0.44 -5.58
C GLN A 9 20.10 -1.58 -4.60
N ARG A 10 21.34 -2.05 -4.44
CA ARG A 10 21.67 -3.11 -3.49
C ARG A 10 21.32 -2.71 -2.06
N LEU A 11 21.66 -1.48 -1.66
CA LEU A 11 21.46 -0.99 -0.29
C LEU A 11 20.00 -0.60 -0.03
N THR A 12 19.32 0.03 -0.98
CA THR A 12 18.07 0.76 -0.68
C THR A 12 16.86 0.32 -1.49
N GLY A 13 17.06 -0.51 -2.52
CA GLY A 13 16.02 -0.88 -3.48
C GLY A 13 15.77 0.16 -4.57
N PHE A 14 16.22 1.41 -4.43
CA PHE A 14 16.09 2.44 -5.47
C PHE A 14 17.09 2.20 -6.60
N ALA A 15 16.66 2.33 -7.87
CA ALA A 15 17.52 2.05 -9.01
C ALA A 15 18.78 2.93 -9.10
N ASN A 16 18.74 4.14 -8.52
CA ASN A 16 19.87 5.07 -8.49
C ASN A 16 19.67 6.14 -7.41
N LEU A 17 20.72 6.95 -7.19
CA LEU A 17 20.72 8.00 -6.18
C LEU A 17 19.68 9.09 -6.47
N PHE A 18 19.41 9.39 -7.74
CA PHE A 18 18.42 10.41 -8.12
C PHE A 18 17.00 10.04 -7.65
N LEU A 19 16.58 8.79 -7.83
CA LEU A 19 15.26 8.34 -7.36
C LEU A 19 15.16 8.32 -5.83
N LEU A 20 16.23 7.90 -5.14
CA LEU A 20 16.31 7.97 -3.68
C LEU A 20 16.15 9.42 -3.19
N LEU A 21 16.91 10.35 -3.77
CA LEU A 21 16.86 11.76 -3.38
C LEU A 21 15.51 12.40 -3.72
N SER A 22 14.90 12.02 -4.85
CA SER A 22 13.56 12.46 -5.22
C SER A 22 12.54 12.02 -4.16
N PHE A 23 12.60 10.76 -3.72
CA PHE A 23 11.76 10.27 -2.62
C PHE A 23 12.00 11.06 -1.33
N VAL A 24 13.27 11.24 -0.93
CA VAL A 24 13.63 11.99 0.29
C VAL A 24 13.09 13.43 0.24
N LEU A 25 13.20 14.10 -0.92
CA LEU A 25 12.70 15.45 -1.13
C LEU A 25 11.16 15.50 -0.96
N ILE A 26 10.45 14.53 -1.53
CA ILE A 26 8.98 14.41 -1.43
C ILE A 26 8.56 14.21 0.03
N VAL A 27 9.15 13.25 0.74
CA VAL A 27 8.77 12.98 2.15
C VAL A 27 9.22 14.08 3.11
N CYS A 28 10.18 14.92 2.71
CA CYS A 28 10.54 16.12 3.45
C CYS A 28 9.73 17.36 3.03
N ASN A 29 8.76 17.22 2.11
CA ASN A 29 7.98 18.31 1.55
C ASN A 29 8.85 19.47 1.04
N GLY A 30 9.99 19.16 0.42
CA GLY A 30 10.95 20.14 -0.07
C GLY A 30 11.75 20.88 1.01
N SER A 31 11.55 20.59 2.31
CA SER A 31 12.28 21.26 3.40
C SER A 31 13.73 20.76 3.48
N VAL A 32 14.68 21.65 3.17
CA VAL A 32 16.12 21.38 3.28
C VAL A 32 16.53 21.13 4.73
N ASP A 33 15.93 21.84 5.69
CA ASP A 33 16.21 21.64 7.11
C ASP A 33 15.80 20.23 7.57
N LEU A 34 14.62 19.77 7.14
CA LEU A 34 14.14 18.42 7.50
C LEU A 34 14.95 17.32 6.80
N LEU A 35 15.32 17.55 5.53
CA LEU A 35 16.14 16.64 4.74
C LEU A 35 17.53 16.48 5.34
N SER A 36 18.13 17.58 5.81
CA SER A 36 19.49 17.62 6.34
C SER A 36 19.59 17.38 7.85
N ALA A 37 18.46 17.24 8.55
CA ALA A 37 18.43 16.96 9.99
C ALA A 37 19.11 15.64 10.31
N THR A 38 20.05 15.66 11.27
CA THR A 38 20.77 14.49 11.76
C THR A 38 20.54 14.25 13.26
N VAL A 39 20.74 13.02 13.71
CA VAL A 39 20.69 12.60 15.12
C VAL A 39 21.93 11.80 15.54
N SER A 40 22.95 11.79 14.69
CA SER A 40 24.20 11.07 14.88
C SER A 40 25.39 11.87 14.33
N CYS A 41 26.58 11.28 14.37
CA CYS A 41 27.77 11.84 13.75
C CYS A 41 27.88 11.55 12.24
N LEU A 42 26.93 10.82 11.66
CA LEU A 42 26.86 10.58 10.21
C LEU A 42 26.35 11.84 9.50
N THR A 43 26.69 11.96 8.21
CA THR A 43 26.06 12.94 7.33
C THR A 43 24.58 12.63 7.13
N TRP A 44 23.79 13.64 6.75
CA TRP A 44 22.35 13.46 6.49
C TRP A 44 22.07 12.36 5.46
N LEU A 45 22.90 12.26 4.40
CA LEU A 45 22.75 11.26 3.36
C LEU A 45 23.09 9.85 3.86
N GLU A 46 24.13 9.71 4.68
CA GLU A 46 24.48 8.43 5.30
C GLU A 46 23.38 7.93 6.24
N GLU A 47 22.72 8.81 7.00
CA GLU A 47 21.57 8.44 7.81
C GLU A 47 20.38 7.95 6.98
N TRP A 48 20.10 8.58 5.84
CA TRP A 48 19.07 8.10 4.91
C TRP A 48 19.42 6.76 4.28
N LEU A 49 20.67 6.57 3.83
CA LEU A 49 21.15 5.29 3.32
C LEU A 49 21.04 4.19 4.38
N LEU A 50 21.41 4.48 5.63
CA LEU A 50 21.26 3.54 6.75
C LEU A 50 19.80 3.16 6.97
N TYR A 51 18.89 4.16 7.00
CA TYR A 51 17.46 3.92 7.17
C TYR A 51 16.90 2.99 6.07
N PHE A 52 17.23 3.28 4.81
CA PHE A 52 16.76 2.45 3.71
C PHE A 52 17.43 1.09 3.68
N GLU A 53 18.70 0.98 4.06
CA GLU A 53 19.38 -0.31 4.17
C GLU A 53 18.73 -1.22 5.21
N TRP A 54 18.43 -0.66 6.38
CA TRP A 54 17.67 -1.36 7.41
C TRP A 54 16.28 -1.78 6.94
N THR A 55 15.57 -0.87 6.27
CA THR A 55 14.18 -1.11 5.83
C THR A 55 14.11 -2.10 4.67
N TRP A 56 15.10 -2.06 3.77
CA TRP A 56 15.24 -2.99 2.65
C TRP A 56 15.62 -4.39 3.11
N GLY A 57 16.45 -4.49 4.15
CA GLY A 57 16.72 -5.74 4.87
C GLY A 57 17.48 -6.81 4.08
N ARG A 58 17.93 -6.54 2.84
CA ARG A 58 18.68 -7.51 2.02
C ARG A 58 20.16 -7.58 2.34
N THR A 59 20.77 -6.47 2.75
CA THR A 59 22.22 -6.41 2.99
C THR A 59 22.55 -6.42 4.47
N ASN A 60 21.69 -5.85 5.33
CA ASN A 60 21.86 -5.82 6.77
C ASN A 60 20.51 -5.99 7.48
N ALA A 61 20.33 -7.13 8.14
CA ALA A 61 19.09 -7.46 8.86
C ALA A 61 19.22 -7.36 10.40
N ARG A 62 20.44 -7.16 10.92
CA ARG A 62 20.71 -7.13 12.37
C ARG A 62 21.37 -5.81 12.76
N PHE A 63 20.95 -5.26 13.90
CA PHE A 63 21.55 -4.03 14.44
C PHE A 63 23.06 -4.13 14.63
N HIS A 64 23.56 -5.28 15.06
CA HIS A 64 24.99 -5.51 15.25
C HIS A 64 25.79 -5.35 13.94
N ASP A 65 25.25 -5.80 12.81
CA ASP A 65 25.91 -5.68 11.51
C ASP A 65 25.96 -4.20 11.06
N LEU A 66 24.90 -3.43 11.35
CA LEU A 66 24.88 -1.98 11.11
C LEU A 66 25.86 -1.21 12.00
N VAL A 67 26.00 -1.59 13.28
CA VAL A 67 27.00 -1.01 14.20
C VAL A 67 28.41 -1.20 13.63
N ALA A 68 28.73 -2.42 13.18
CA ALA A 68 30.03 -2.72 12.61
C ALA A 68 30.31 -1.93 11.32
N LYS A 69 29.30 -1.81 10.44
CA LYS A 69 29.41 -1.10 9.16
C LYS A 69 29.57 0.41 9.33
N TYR A 70 28.66 1.04 10.08
CA TYR A 70 28.59 2.49 10.22
C TYR A 70 29.45 3.02 11.37
N LYS A 71 30.01 2.15 12.21
CA LYS A 71 30.88 2.49 13.35
C LYS A 71 30.23 3.47 14.33
N ILE A 72 28.91 3.38 14.49
CA ILE A 72 28.10 4.15 15.44
C ILE A 72 27.39 3.21 16.41
N GLY A 73 27.10 3.68 17.62
CA GLY A 73 26.44 2.88 18.63
C GLY A 73 25.00 2.50 18.27
N ASP A 74 24.54 1.34 18.78
CA ASP A 74 23.17 0.85 18.61
C ASP A 74 22.08 1.89 18.97
N PRO A 75 22.22 2.70 20.05
CA PRO A 75 21.27 3.76 20.34
C PRO A 75 21.14 4.82 19.22
N ALA A 76 22.25 5.18 18.57
CA ALA A 76 22.26 6.14 17.48
C ALA A 76 21.53 5.57 16.25
N ILE A 77 21.79 4.30 15.91
CA ILE A 77 21.09 3.59 14.81
C ILE A 77 19.58 3.59 15.03
N ARG A 78 19.13 3.24 16.25
CA ARG A 78 17.70 3.24 16.59
C ARG A 78 17.08 4.63 16.48
N ASN A 79 17.81 5.67 16.89
CA ASN A 79 17.36 7.05 16.79
C ASN A 79 17.24 7.49 15.33
N ILE A 80 18.21 7.16 14.47
CA ILE A 80 18.14 7.41 13.02
C ILE A 80 16.89 6.74 12.44
N ILE A 81 16.71 5.43 12.69
CA ILE A 81 15.58 4.67 12.15
C ILE A 81 14.25 5.28 12.60
N ARG A 82 14.13 5.64 13.88
CA ARG A 82 12.92 6.28 14.41
C ARG A 82 12.68 7.65 13.77
N GLN A 83 13.71 8.49 13.66
CA GLN A 83 13.58 9.83 13.09
C GLN A 83 13.14 9.78 11.62
N LYS A 84 13.83 9.02 10.77
CA LYS A 84 13.50 8.95 9.33
C LYS A 84 12.12 8.31 9.10
N ARG A 85 11.77 7.28 9.88
CA ARG A 85 10.42 6.72 9.87
C ARG A 85 9.36 7.77 10.23
N ASN A 86 9.59 8.57 11.27
CA ASN A 86 8.65 9.61 11.69
C ASN A 86 8.46 10.68 10.61
N ILE A 87 9.52 11.05 9.88
CA ILE A 87 9.43 11.97 8.74
C ILE A 87 8.50 11.39 7.67
N ILE A 88 8.72 10.14 7.27
CA ILE A 88 7.90 9.45 6.26
C ILE A 88 6.45 9.31 6.73
N LEU A 89 6.22 8.92 7.98
CA LEU A 89 4.86 8.78 8.52
C LEU A 89 4.12 10.11 8.59
N LYS A 90 4.82 11.18 8.96
CA LYS A 90 4.27 12.53 8.96
C LYS A 90 3.90 12.96 7.53
N ALA A 91 4.79 12.77 6.57
CA ALA A 91 4.51 13.05 5.17
C ALA A 91 3.28 12.28 4.68
N ARG A 92 3.22 10.97 4.96
CA ARG A 92 2.08 10.13 4.62
C ARG A 92 0.76 10.66 5.20
N SER A 93 0.78 11.16 6.45
CA SER A 93 -0.41 11.71 7.10
C SER A 93 -0.85 13.08 6.58
N MET A 94 0.00 13.77 5.82
CA MET A 94 -0.31 15.08 5.22
C MET A 94 -0.95 14.94 3.84
N TRP A 95 -0.72 13.83 3.15
CA TRP A 95 -1.25 13.60 1.81
C TRP A 95 -2.67 13.04 1.92
N PRO A 96 -3.58 13.44 1.01
CA PRO A 96 -4.92 12.87 1.01
C PRO A 96 -4.82 11.35 0.80
N PHE A 97 -5.70 10.58 1.44
CA PHE A 97 -5.62 9.13 1.34
C PHE A 97 -5.97 8.66 -0.08
N TYR A 98 -6.94 9.30 -0.73
CA TYR A 98 -7.32 9.09 -2.13
C TYR A 98 -7.00 10.34 -2.95
N ALA A 99 -6.71 10.17 -4.24
CA ALA A 99 -6.80 11.26 -5.21
C ALA A 99 -8.27 11.69 -5.38
N THR A 100 -8.49 12.99 -5.59
CA THR A 100 -9.82 13.52 -5.92
C THR A 100 -10.32 12.98 -7.26
N TYR A 101 -11.63 13.05 -7.51
CA TYR A 101 -12.20 12.61 -8.78
C TYR A 101 -11.57 13.35 -9.97
N GLU A 102 -11.41 14.67 -9.85
CA GLU A 102 -10.79 15.50 -10.88
C GLU A 102 -9.31 15.15 -11.13
N GLU A 103 -8.52 14.89 -10.07
CA GLU A 103 -7.14 14.43 -10.23
C GLU A 103 -7.07 13.06 -10.90
N ASP A 104 -7.93 12.12 -10.50
CA ASP A 104 -8.00 10.80 -11.13
C ASP A 104 -8.31 10.93 -12.63
N GLU A 105 -9.35 11.68 -12.98
CA GLU A 105 -9.78 11.85 -14.37
C GLU A 105 -8.71 12.53 -15.24
N LYS A 106 -8.00 13.53 -14.70
CA LYS A 106 -6.94 14.25 -15.43
C LYS A 106 -5.69 13.41 -15.67
N LEU A 107 -5.34 12.55 -14.72
CA LEU A 107 -4.06 11.83 -14.73
C LEU A 107 -4.17 10.39 -15.24
N ARG A 108 -5.38 9.79 -15.24
CA ARG A 108 -5.58 8.42 -15.73
C ARG A 108 -5.40 8.31 -17.23
N HIS A 109 -4.99 7.11 -17.67
CA HIS A 109 -4.88 6.80 -19.08
C HIS A 109 -6.25 6.91 -19.79
N SER A 110 -6.26 7.44 -21.02
CA SER A 110 -7.50 7.79 -21.74
C SER A 110 -8.42 6.59 -22.01
N SER A 111 -7.88 5.37 -22.09
CA SER A 111 -8.68 4.14 -22.19
C SER A 111 -9.67 3.98 -21.04
N TRP A 112 -9.31 4.45 -19.84
CA TRP A 112 -10.16 4.37 -18.66
C TRP A 112 -11.36 5.31 -18.74
N ASN A 113 -11.25 6.44 -19.44
CA ASN A 113 -12.37 7.35 -19.68
C ASN A 113 -13.47 6.73 -20.53
N VAL A 114 -13.13 5.74 -21.37
CA VAL A 114 -14.11 4.98 -22.17
C VAL A 114 -14.68 3.84 -21.34
N ARG A 115 -13.82 3.13 -20.62
CA ARG A 115 -14.18 1.92 -19.86
C ARG A 115 -15.05 2.22 -18.64
N TYR A 116 -14.72 3.27 -17.90
CA TYR A 116 -15.30 3.64 -16.61
C TYR A 116 -15.76 5.10 -16.62
N TRP A 117 -16.41 5.49 -17.71
CA TRP A 117 -16.91 6.85 -17.89
C TRP A 117 -17.88 7.23 -16.75
N GLY A 118 -17.64 8.39 -16.13
CA GLY A 118 -18.49 8.88 -15.03
C GLY A 118 -18.32 8.15 -13.70
N GLU A 119 -17.42 7.18 -13.60
CA GLU A 119 -17.25 6.35 -12.40
C GLU A 119 -15.96 6.69 -11.63
N ARG A 120 -16.04 6.65 -10.30
CA ARG A 120 -14.90 6.80 -9.40
C ARG A 120 -14.36 5.43 -9.01
N ILE A 121 -13.46 4.91 -9.83
CA ILE A 121 -12.95 3.55 -9.68
C ILE A 121 -11.83 3.48 -8.64
N VAL A 122 -11.88 2.42 -7.85
CA VAL A 122 -10.77 2.01 -6.99
C VAL A 122 -10.65 0.49 -7.01
N PHE A 123 -9.47 -0.01 -7.37
CA PHE A 123 -9.17 -1.44 -7.31
C PHE A 123 -8.63 -1.74 -5.92
N TRP A 124 -9.29 -2.65 -5.21
CA TRP A 124 -8.85 -3.12 -3.91
C TRP A 124 -8.36 -4.56 -4.01
N ASP A 125 -7.36 -4.83 -3.19
CA ASP A 125 -6.89 -6.17 -2.88
C ASP A 125 -6.48 -6.26 -1.41
N ASP A 126 -6.52 -7.44 -0.85
CA ASP A 126 -6.00 -7.70 0.49
C ASP A 126 -4.72 -8.51 0.32
N THR A 127 -3.62 -7.96 0.84
CA THR A 127 -2.31 -8.59 0.82
C THR A 127 -1.96 -9.15 2.19
N ASP A 128 -1.05 -10.13 2.21
CA ASP A 128 -0.57 -10.76 3.43
C ASP A 128 0.96 -10.63 3.53
N ILE A 129 1.41 -10.08 4.65
CA ILE A 129 2.84 -9.89 4.96
C ILE A 129 3.28 -11.03 5.86
N GLY A 130 4.26 -11.81 5.39
CA GLY A 130 4.84 -12.92 6.15
C GLY A 130 5.38 -12.49 7.52
N MET A 131 5.04 -13.27 8.55
CA MET A 131 5.51 -13.06 9.91
C MET A 131 6.24 -14.29 10.44
N LEU A 132 7.17 -14.06 11.38
CA LEU A 132 7.74 -15.15 12.16
C LEU A 132 6.65 -15.79 13.04
N LYS A 133 6.71 -17.11 13.19
CA LYS A 133 5.79 -17.86 14.05
C LYS A 133 5.86 -17.35 15.49
N PRO A 134 4.75 -16.85 16.07
CA PRO A 134 4.73 -16.46 17.47
C PRO A 134 4.97 -17.66 18.40
N SER A 135 5.70 -17.44 19.49
CA SER A 135 5.85 -18.44 20.57
C SER A 135 4.54 -18.64 21.34
N ASP A 136 3.74 -17.57 21.49
CA ASP A 136 2.43 -17.64 22.10
C ASP A 136 1.41 -18.36 21.20
N ALA A 137 0.75 -19.38 21.75
CA ALA A 137 -0.19 -20.21 21.00
C ALA A 137 -1.44 -19.44 20.55
N GLY A 138 -1.91 -18.49 21.36
CA GLY A 138 -3.06 -17.65 21.03
C GLY A 138 -2.77 -16.72 19.85
N LEU A 139 -1.63 -16.04 19.90
CA LEU A 139 -1.17 -15.15 18.85
C LEU A 139 -0.83 -15.91 17.57
N ASN A 140 -0.24 -17.11 17.68
CA ASN A 140 -0.03 -17.99 16.55
C ASN A 140 -1.37 -18.29 15.85
N ARG A 141 -2.40 -18.72 16.60
CA ARG A 141 -3.72 -19.01 16.02
C ARG A 141 -4.35 -17.78 15.34
N ARG A 142 -4.19 -16.58 15.92
CA ARG A 142 -4.77 -15.34 15.38
C ARG A 142 -4.05 -14.84 14.12
N THR A 143 -2.75 -15.09 14.01
CA THR A 143 -1.94 -14.67 12.86
C THR A 143 -1.86 -15.73 11.77
N TYR A 144 -2.19 -16.99 12.05
CA TYR A 144 -2.13 -18.07 11.08
C TYR A 144 -3.24 -17.93 10.02
N SER A 145 -2.84 -17.72 8.77
CA SER A 145 -3.73 -17.81 7.62
C SER A 145 -3.70 -19.23 7.06
N SER A 146 -4.87 -19.87 7.02
CA SER A 146 -5.03 -21.20 6.39
C SER A 146 -4.78 -21.16 4.89
N TYR A 147 -5.10 -20.03 4.24
CA TYR A 147 -4.91 -19.85 2.81
C TYR A 147 -3.43 -19.84 2.42
N TYR A 148 -2.59 -19.13 3.19
CA TYR A 148 -1.14 -19.05 2.94
C TYR A 148 -0.32 -20.12 3.68
N GLY A 149 -0.96 -20.90 4.56
CA GLY A 149 -0.29 -21.95 5.33
C GLY A 149 0.74 -21.41 6.34
N GLY A 150 0.60 -20.17 6.81
CA GLY A 150 1.62 -19.52 7.64
C GLY A 150 1.10 -18.33 8.47
N ASN A 151 1.94 -17.84 9.38
CA ASN A 151 1.65 -16.63 10.16
C ASN A 151 1.85 -15.39 9.30
N VAL A 152 0.82 -14.57 9.18
CA VAL A 152 0.81 -13.38 8.34
C VAL A 152 0.08 -12.22 9.04
N ALA A 153 0.38 -11.01 8.60
CA ALA A 153 -0.44 -9.84 8.84
C ALA A 153 -1.17 -9.47 7.54
N LYS A 154 -2.49 -9.31 7.60
CA LYS A 154 -3.31 -8.97 6.43
C LYS A 154 -3.49 -7.46 6.34
N GLY A 155 -3.41 -6.87 5.16
CA GLY A 155 -3.70 -5.45 4.95
C GLY A 155 -4.30 -5.18 3.58
N GLY A 156 -5.18 -4.20 3.50
CA GLY A 156 -5.74 -3.73 2.23
C GLY A 156 -4.71 -2.91 1.46
N VAL A 157 -4.67 -3.09 0.15
CA VAL A 157 -3.94 -2.27 -0.80
C VAL A 157 -4.92 -1.83 -1.89
N PHE A 158 -4.74 -0.62 -2.39
CA PHE A 158 -5.56 -0.14 -3.50
C PHE A 158 -4.80 0.70 -4.48
N ILE A 159 -5.37 0.80 -5.68
CA ILE A 159 -4.95 1.69 -6.74
C ILE A 159 -6.16 2.39 -7.39
N GLN A 160 -6.06 3.69 -7.65
CA GLN A 160 -6.99 4.45 -8.51
C GLN A 160 -6.46 4.49 -9.95
N LEU A 161 -7.29 4.88 -10.92
CA LEU A 161 -6.96 4.80 -12.35
C LEU A 161 -5.79 5.71 -12.76
N CYS A 162 -5.54 6.78 -12.01
CA CYS A 162 -4.36 7.65 -12.15
C CYS A 162 -3.06 7.06 -11.58
N GLY A 163 -3.10 5.85 -11.02
CA GLY A 163 -1.95 5.22 -10.37
C GLY A 163 -1.76 5.64 -8.90
N TRP A 164 -2.72 6.36 -8.31
CA TRP A 164 -2.68 6.67 -6.88
C TRP A 164 -2.81 5.39 -6.06
N LEU A 165 -1.76 5.08 -5.30
CA LEU A 165 -1.64 3.86 -4.51
C LEU A 165 -1.81 4.19 -3.03
N GLY A 166 -2.47 3.30 -2.30
CA GLY A 166 -2.51 3.40 -0.84
C GLY A 166 -2.66 2.04 -0.17
N VAL A 167 -2.45 2.07 1.14
CA VAL A 167 -2.48 0.88 2.00
C VAL A 167 -3.31 1.15 3.25
N TRP A 168 -4.05 0.15 3.69
CA TRP A 168 -4.84 0.18 4.91
C TRP A 168 -4.12 -0.53 6.07
N GLU A 169 -4.69 -0.44 7.27
CA GLU A 169 -4.08 -0.96 8.49
C GLU A 169 -3.91 -2.48 8.50
N LEU A 170 -2.79 -2.95 9.02
CA LEU A 170 -2.52 -4.37 9.19
C LEU A 170 -3.38 -4.98 10.29
N TRP A 171 -4.04 -6.09 9.97
CA TRP A 171 -4.79 -6.96 10.87
C TRP A 171 -4.06 -8.29 11.05
N MET A 172 -4.47 -9.06 12.04
CA MET A 172 -3.98 -10.42 12.22
C MET A 172 -4.45 -11.32 11.06
N GLY A 173 -3.59 -12.22 10.57
CA GLY A 173 -3.82 -12.99 9.34
C GLY A 173 -4.97 -14.00 9.33
N ALA A 174 -5.57 -14.35 10.46
CA ALA A 174 -6.68 -15.32 10.52
C ALA A 174 -8.06 -14.74 10.13
N VAL A 175 -8.09 -13.61 9.41
CA VAL A 175 -9.32 -12.96 8.94
C VAL A 175 -9.47 -13.16 7.44
N SER A 176 -10.72 -13.31 6.96
CA SER A 176 -10.99 -13.38 5.53
C SER A 176 -11.02 -12.00 4.89
N ASP A 177 -10.77 -11.93 3.59
CA ASP A 177 -10.74 -10.66 2.84
C ASP A 177 -12.09 -9.93 2.90
N THR A 178 -13.18 -10.69 2.76
CA THR A 178 -14.54 -10.16 2.95
C THR A 178 -14.71 -9.52 4.32
N TYR A 179 -14.26 -10.20 5.38
CA TYR A 179 -14.40 -9.70 6.73
C TYR A 179 -13.54 -8.45 6.94
N TYR A 180 -12.32 -8.46 6.40
CA TYR A 180 -11.40 -7.33 6.45
C TYR A 180 -12.02 -6.08 5.82
N ILE A 181 -12.39 -6.11 4.53
CA ILE A 181 -13.01 -4.95 3.85
C ILE A 181 -14.27 -4.44 4.58
N MET A 182 -15.10 -5.35 5.09
CA MET A 182 -16.35 -4.97 5.76
C MET A 182 -16.14 -4.33 7.14
N LYS A 183 -15.01 -4.58 7.80
CA LYS A 183 -14.80 -4.22 9.22
C LYS A 183 -13.60 -3.32 9.46
N SER A 184 -12.71 -3.15 8.49
CA SER A 184 -11.52 -2.30 8.58
C SER A 184 -11.83 -0.81 8.59
N GLY A 185 -13.04 -0.41 8.19
CA GLY A 185 -13.44 0.98 8.05
C GLY A 185 -13.17 1.58 6.67
N ILE A 186 -12.58 0.82 5.73
CA ILE A 186 -12.29 1.26 4.35
C ILE A 186 -13.53 1.89 3.71
N LEU A 187 -14.66 1.17 3.70
CA LEU A 187 -15.88 1.66 3.06
C LEU A 187 -16.41 2.93 3.74
N GLY A 188 -16.26 3.06 5.06
CA GLY A 188 -16.65 4.29 5.77
C GLY A 188 -15.77 5.47 5.34
N SER A 189 -14.46 5.29 5.36
CA SER A 189 -13.47 6.28 4.94
C SER A 189 -13.68 6.75 3.49
N GLN A 190 -14.00 5.83 2.59
CA GLN A 190 -14.33 6.16 1.19
C GLN A 190 -15.57 7.04 1.08
N LYS A 191 -16.61 6.76 1.87
CA LYS A 191 -17.81 7.60 1.91
C LYS A 191 -17.47 8.99 2.44
N ASP A 192 -16.73 9.06 3.54
CA ASP A 192 -16.36 10.33 4.17
C ASP A 192 -15.49 11.16 3.22
N PHE A 193 -14.54 10.54 2.52
CA PHE A 193 -13.75 11.21 1.50
C PHE A 193 -14.61 11.71 0.33
N ALA A 194 -15.49 10.87 -0.22
CA ALA A 194 -16.34 11.27 -1.34
C ALA A 194 -17.28 12.44 -0.98
N LEU A 195 -17.74 12.53 0.27
CA LEU A 195 -18.55 13.66 0.75
C LEU A 195 -17.75 14.96 0.92
N LEU A 196 -16.43 14.86 1.14
CA LEU A 196 -15.52 16.00 1.30
C LEU A 196 -14.87 16.44 -0.02
N ASP A 197 -14.91 15.58 -1.04
CA ASP A 197 -14.34 15.86 -2.35
C ASP A 197 -15.21 16.82 -3.14
N LEU A 198 -14.84 18.11 -3.12
CA LEU A 198 -15.55 19.19 -3.80
C LEU A 198 -15.55 19.06 -5.33
N SER A 199 -14.75 18.15 -5.90
CA SER A 199 -14.64 17.99 -7.35
C SER A 199 -15.78 17.16 -7.95
N SER A 200 -16.49 16.35 -7.16
CA SER A 200 -17.54 15.45 -7.67
C SER A 200 -18.35 14.78 -6.57
N ASP A 201 -19.66 14.66 -6.79
CA ASP A 201 -20.57 13.87 -5.94
C ASP A 201 -20.60 12.37 -6.29
N VAL A 202 -19.79 11.93 -7.26
CA VAL A 202 -19.75 10.52 -7.71
C VAL A 202 -19.21 9.63 -6.58
N PRO A 203 -19.97 8.62 -6.11
CA PRO A 203 -19.50 7.71 -5.08
C PRO A 203 -18.44 6.74 -5.63
N PHE A 204 -17.68 6.10 -4.73
CA PHE A 204 -16.72 5.07 -5.12
C PHE A 204 -17.39 3.82 -5.70
N THR A 205 -16.76 3.28 -6.73
CA THR A 205 -17.03 1.97 -7.33
C THR A 205 -15.80 1.08 -7.08
N ASN A 206 -15.97 0.11 -6.19
CA ASN A 206 -14.90 -0.78 -5.74
C ASN A 206 -14.75 -1.98 -6.66
N ILE A 207 -13.57 -2.17 -7.25
CA ILE A 207 -13.26 -3.34 -8.08
C ILE A 207 -12.46 -4.35 -7.26
N LEU A 208 -13.04 -5.52 -7.04
CA LEU A 208 -12.53 -6.56 -6.14
C LEU A 208 -12.31 -7.89 -6.87
N ASP A 209 -11.47 -8.75 -6.30
CA ASP A 209 -11.24 -10.08 -6.87
C ASP A 209 -12.47 -10.98 -6.63
N LYS A 210 -12.46 -12.14 -7.27
CA LYS A 210 -13.44 -13.19 -7.03
C LYS A 210 -13.34 -13.68 -5.58
N GLY A 211 -14.46 -13.61 -4.86
CA GLY A 211 -14.59 -14.18 -3.51
C GLY A 211 -14.95 -13.16 -2.44
N TYR A 212 -14.81 -11.87 -2.73
CA TYR A 212 -15.31 -10.82 -1.86
C TYR A 212 -16.84 -10.85 -1.81
N ARG A 213 -17.40 -10.69 -0.60
CA ARG A 213 -18.85 -10.64 -0.36
C ARG A 213 -19.25 -9.38 0.39
N CYS A 214 -18.81 -8.23 -0.11
CA CYS A 214 -19.02 -6.93 0.52
C CYS A 214 -20.02 -6.02 -0.22
N SER A 215 -20.64 -6.46 -1.34
CA SER A 215 -21.54 -5.63 -2.14
C SER A 215 -22.69 -5.01 -1.34
N VAL A 216 -23.30 -5.76 -0.43
CA VAL A 216 -24.37 -5.23 0.46
C VAL A 216 -23.81 -4.21 1.45
N ALA A 217 -22.59 -4.41 1.95
CA ALA A 217 -21.96 -3.48 2.88
C ALA A 217 -21.60 -2.15 2.19
N ALA A 218 -21.04 -2.22 0.97
CA ALA A 218 -20.76 -1.05 0.13
C ALA A 218 -22.05 -0.30 -0.24
N TRP A 219 -23.09 -1.02 -0.67
CA TRP A 219 -24.37 -0.43 -1.04
C TRP A 219 -25.03 0.34 0.12
N ARG A 220 -24.96 -0.18 1.35
CA ARG A 220 -25.45 0.52 2.56
C ARG A 220 -24.73 1.85 2.82
N LEU A 221 -23.54 2.03 2.25
CA LEU A 221 -22.75 3.25 2.34
C LEU A 221 -22.80 4.09 1.05
N GLY A 222 -23.68 3.75 0.11
CA GLY A 222 -23.86 4.49 -1.14
C GLY A 222 -22.81 4.20 -2.20
N GLN A 223 -22.09 3.09 -2.10
CA GLN A 223 -21.00 2.71 -3.00
C GLN A 223 -21.37 1.49 -3.84
N PHE A 224 -20.65 1.32 -4.95
CA PHE A 224 -20.82 0.19 -5.86
C PHE A 224 -19.67 -0.81 -5.73
N VAL A 225 -19.92 -2.04 -6.19
CA VAL A 225 -18.92 -3.11 -6.27
C VAL A 225 -19.00 -3.75 -7.64
N LEU A 226 -17.86 -3.83 -8.33
CA LEU A 226 -17.67 -4.65 -9.51
C LEU A 226 -16.72 -5.80 -9.16
N GLN A 227 -17.14 -7.03 -9.46
CA GLN A 227 -16.34 -8.23 -9.21
C GLN A 227 -16.68 -9.30 -10.24
N PRO A 228 -15.77 -10.25 -10.50
CA PRO A 228 -16.06 -11.40 -11.34
C PRO A 228 -17.32 -12.14 -10.88
N SER A 229 -18.10 -12.65 -11.83
CA SER A 229 -19.33 -13.37 -11.53
C SER A 229 -19.03 -14.62 -10.70
N PHE A 230 -19.91 -14.91 -9.73
CA PHE A 230 -19.88 -16.14 -8.95
C PHE A 230 -21.01 -17.06 -9.42
N ALA A 231 -20.67 -18.27 -9.89
CA ALA A 231 -21.65 -19.31 -10.13
C ALA A 231 -21.76 -20.21 -8.90
N LYS A 232 -22.98 -20.61 -8.55
CA LYS A 232 -23.20 -21.69 -7.57
C LYS A 232 -22.61 -23.00 -8.14
N SER A 233 -22.27 -23.94 -7.26
CA SER A 233 -21.61 -25.23 -7.57
C SER A 233 -22.23 -26.00 -8.75
N ASP A 234 -23.49 -25.73 -9.10
CA ASP A 234 -24.25 -26.48 -10.09
C ASP A 234 -24.77 -25.62 -11.26
N GLN A 235 -24.25 -24.40 -11.42
CA GLN A 235 -24.63 -23.51 -12.54
C GLN A 235 -23.43 -23.23 -13.44
N GLN A 236 -23.58 -23.51 -14.73
CA GLN A 236 -22.61 -23.05 -15.72
C GLN A 236 -22.72 -21.54 -15.91
N PHE A 237 -21.59 -20.87 -16.07
CA PHE A 237 -21.57 -19.47 -16.43
C PHE A 237 -22.20 -19.28 -17.81
N THR A 238 -23.02 -18.24 -17.95
CA THR A 238 -23.46 -17.78 -19.27
C THR A 238 -22.29 -17.10 -19.98
N THR A 239 -22.36 -17.00 -21.32
CA THR A 239 -21.39 -16.26 -22.12
C THR A 239 -21.19 -14.83 -21.61
N ASN A 240 -22.26 -14.17 -21.17
CA ASN A 240 -22.19 -12.81 -20.61
C ASN A 240 -21.44 -12.77 -19.27
N HIS A 241 -21.64 -13.77 -18.40
CA HIS A 241 -20.90 -13.86 -17.14
C HIS A 241 -19.41 -14.10 -17.38
N LEU A 242 -19.06 -14.92 -18.38
CA LEU A 242 -17.67 -15.16 -18.77
C LEU A 242 -17.01 -13.89 -19.31
N LEU A 243 -17.68 -13.18 -20.23
CA LEU A 243 -17.16 -11.95 -20.81
C LEU A 243 -16.98 -10.84 -19.75
N SER A 244 -17.95 -10.64 -18.85
CA SER A 244 -17.81 -9.62 -17.80
C SER A 244 -16.71 -9.97 -16.80
N SER A 245 -16.61 -11.24 -16.40
CA SER A 245 -15.58 -11.71 -15.47
C SER A 245 -14.17 -11.60 -16.07
N ALA A 246 -14.02 -11.99 -17.34
CA ALA A 246 -12.75 -11.87 -18.06
C ALA A 246 -12.34 -10.40 -18.21
N ALA A 247 -13.29 -9.51 -18.47
CA ALA A 247 -13.01 -8.10 -18.61
C ALA A 247 -12.57 -7.47 -17.27
N ILE A 248 -13.22 -7.80 -16.16
CA ILE A 248 -12.79 -7.32 -14.81
C ILE A 248 -11.42 -7.88 -14.45
N ALA A 249 -11.15 -9.16 -14.73
CA ALA A 249 -9.84 -9.76 -14.50
C ALA A 249 -8.73 -9.10 -15.34
N THR A 250 -9.04 -8.75 -16.59
CA THR A 250 -8.11 -8.05 -17.49
C THR A 250 -7.81 -6.65 -17.00
N ASP A 251 -8.83 -5.90 -16.58
CA ASP A 251 -8.66 -4.54 -16.06
C ASP A 251 -7.79 -4.53 -14.79
N ARG A 252 -7.99 -5.50 -13.88
CA ARG A 252 -7.13 -5.70 -12.70
C ARG A 252 -5.68 -6.00 -13.11
N GLY A 253 -5.46 -6.80 -14.14
CA GLY A 253 -4.11 -7.14 -14.64
C GLY A 253 -3.40 -6.02 -15.41
N GLN A 254 -4.10 -4.95 -15.80
CA GLN A 254 -3.48 -3.77 -16.41
C GLN A 254 -3.09 -2.70 -15.39
N CYS A 255 -3.67 -2.73 -14.18
CA CYS A 255 -3.38 -1.80 -13.10
C CYS A 255 -2.36 -2.33 -12.09
N LEU A 256 -2.14 -3.65 -12.01
CA LEU A 256 -1.15 -4.32 -11.16
C LEU A 256 0.14 -4.62 -11.95
#